data_AF-A0A7Y2I090-F1
#
_entry.id   AF-A0A7Y2I090-F1
#
_cell.length_a   1.000
_cell.length_b   1.000
_cell.length_c   1.000
_cell.angle_alpha   90.00
_cell.angle_beta   90.00
_cell.angle_gamma   90.00
#
_symmetry.space_group_name_H-M   'P 1'
#
loop_
_entity.id
_entity.type
_entity.pdbx_description
1 polymer ?
#
loop_
_entity_poly.entity_id
_entity_poly.type
_entity_poly.pdbx_seq_one_letter_code
_entity_poly.pdbx_strand_id
1 'polypeptide(L)'
;QPPGACCFDDGSCTSVTEEDCVAAGGAFQGDGIACAGACPQPGACCLADGSCVQSTEVGGGDCAGTYQGDDTDCGTTACDQPPGACCFDDGSCTSVTEEDCVAAGGAFQGDGIACAGACPQPGACCLADGSCVQSAEVGGGDCAGTYQGDDTDCGTTACDQPPGACCFDDGSCTSVTEEDCVAAGGAFQGDGIDCAGACPQPGACCLADGSCVLSTEVGGADCAGTYQGDDTTCGGVSCPQPTGACCFADGSCSDLTADNCAAGAGAYTGDGTTCAATMCPQPTGACCLADGSCVDGTGDDCLDHGGVYQGDGIECVTDPCRPLTGACCFADGSCSVGTADECAAGGGSYEGDGTSCSPSPCPPPLGACCFDDGTCTPDTLDGCNGAGGNYQGDLVDCFDVTCPVSGGCCFDDGSCVDDDPDGCAAAGGAYQGDGVTCDRVTCPTPVGACCFDDGSCGVLDPDTCTGAAGVYQGDDTTCGGGTCDEPCLGDLDDSGDVGIVDLLTVLSAWGPCKEGEPCPADIDGSLDVGFGDLLVLLSAWGLCP
;
A
#
# COMPACT_ATOMS: atom_id res chain seq x y z
N GLN A 1 75.63 -122.47 -58.34
CA GLN A 1 76.14 -121.26 -57.64
C GLN A 1 76.97 -121.70 -56.43
N PRO A 2 77.93 -120.90 -55.94
CA PRO A 2 78.53 -121.15 -54.62
C PRO A 2 77.44 -121.06 -53.52
N PRO A 3 77.53 -121.84 -52.44
CA PRO A 3 76.55 -121.77 -51.36
C PRO A 3 76.69 -120.46 -50.55
N GLY A 4 75.59 -120.01 -49.97
CA GLY A 4 75.48 -118.86 -49.07
C GLY A 4 74.52 -119.15 -47.91
N ALA A 5 74.44 -118.23 -46.94
CA ALA A 5 73.59 -118.37 -45.76
C ALA A 5 72.10 -118.30 -46.14
N CYS A 6 71.35 -119.28 -45.66
CA CYS A 6 69.91 -119.38 -45.79
C CYS A 6 69.28 -119.30 -44.39
N CYS A 7 68.60 -118.21 -44.09
CA CYS A 7 67.97 -117.96 -42.79
C CYS A 7 66.49 -118.41 -42.81
N PHE A 8 66.04 -119.06 -41.75
CA PHE A 8 64.64 -119.44 -41.55
C PHE A 8 63.99 -118.59 -40.45
N ASP A 9 62.66 -118.51 -40.45
CA ASP A 9 61.88 -117.69 -39.51
C ASP A 9 62.03 -118.13 -38.03
N ASP A 10 62.53 -119.34 -37.78
CA ASP A 10 62.84 -119.84 -36.43
C ASP A 10 64.24 -119.42 -35.93
N GLY A 11 64.95 -118.59 -36.70
CA GLY A 11 66.31 -118.14 -36.39
C GLY A 11 67.41 -119.13 -36.76
N SER A 12 67.07 -120.31 -37.31
CA SER A 12 68.06 -121.27 -37.80
C SER A 12 68.68 -120.85 -39.13
N CYS A 13 69.92 -121.27 -39.39
CA CYS A 13 70.63 -120.96 -40.62
C CYS A 13 71.40 -122.15 -41.20
N THR A 14 71.34 -122.31 -42.51
CA THR A 14 72.11 -123.33 -43.24
C THR A 14 72.84 -122.73 -44.45
N SER A 15 74.00 -123.28 -44.83
CA SER A 15 74.73 -122.84 -46.02
C SER A 15 74.37 -123.70 -47.23
N VAL A 16 73.50 -123.20 -48.10
CA VAL A 16 73.00 -123.93 -49.28
C VAL A 16 73.04 -123.03 -50.51
N THR A 17 72.68 -123.50 -51.69
CA THR A 17 72.56 -122.61 -52.87
C THR A 17 71.29 -121.76 -52.77
N GLU A 18 71.22 -120.65 -53.50
CA GLU A 18 70.01 -119.80 -53.55
C GLU A 18 68.75 -120.59 -53.91
N GLU A 19 68.85 -121.47 -54.91
CA GLU A 19 67.74 -122.32 -55.36
C GLU A 19 67.29 -123.26 -54.24
N ASP A 20 68.22 -123.91 -53.53
CA ASP A 20 67.91 -124.79 -52.40
C ASP A 20 67.33 -124.01 -51.21
N CYS A 21 67.80 -122.78 -50.97
CA CYS A 21 67.33 -121.93 -49.88
C CYS A 21 65.87 -121.53 -50.09
N VAL A 22 65.55 -121.04 -51.29
CA VAL A 22 64.18 -120.67 -51.65
C VAL A 22 63.28 -121.90 -51.68
N ALA A 23 63.76 -123.04 -52.16
CA ALA A 23 63.02 -124.29 -52.14
C ALA A 23 62.72 -124.79 -50.71
N ALA A 24 63.61 -124.53 -49.75
CA ALA A 24 63.40 -124.84 -48.34
C ALA A 24 62.53 -123.79 -47.61
N GLY A 25 62.11 -122.71 -48.29
CA GLY A 25 61.34 -121.62 -47.70
C GLY A 25 62.17 -120.66 -46.84
N GLY A 26 63.50 -120.69 -46.96
CA GLY A 26 64.39 -119.76 -46.27
C GLY A 26 64.74 -118.53 -47.11
N ALA A 27 65.21 -117.48 -46.45
CA ALA A 27 65.70 -116.25 -47.05
C ALA A 27 67.20 -116.33 -47.33
N PHE A 28 67.59 -116.31 -48.60
CA PHE A 28 68.98 -116.39 -49.02
C PHE A 28 69.69 -115.03 -48.88
N GLN A 29 70.76 -114.98 -48.11
CA GLN A 29 71.49 -113.74 -47.79
C GLN A 29 72.56 -113.37 -48.82
N GLY A 30 72.75 -114.19 -49.85
CA GLY A 30 73.70 -113.97 -50.93
C GLY A 30 74.88 -114.96 -50.92
N ASP A 31 75.46 -115.13 -52.10
CA ASP A 31 76.55 -116.07 -52.36
C ASP A 31 77.78 -115.79 -51.48
N GLY A 32 78.27 -116.80 -50.75
CA GLY A 32 79.48 -116.71 -49.93
C GLY A 32 79.30 -116.13 -48.52
N ILE A 33 78.09 -115.74 -48.11
CA ILE A 33 77.79 -115.31 -46.74
C ILE A 33 77.74 -116.53 -45.81
N ALA A 34 78.43 -116.48 -44.67
CA ALA A 34 78.38 -117.52 -43.64
C ALA A 34 77.22 -117.27 -42.66
N CYS A 35 76.65 -118.33 -42.09
CA CYS A 35 75.51 -118.22 -41.16
C CYS A 35 75.79 -117.46 -39.86
N ALA A 36 77.05 -117.35 -39.44
CA ALA A 36 77.40 -116.68 -38.19
C ALA A 36 77.18 -115.17 -38.30
N GLY A 37 76.20 -114.64 -37.56
CA GLY A 37 75.86 -113.21 -37.51
C GLY A 37 75.10 -112.68 -38.74
N ALA A 38 74.63 -113.57 -39.61
CA ALA A 38 73.86 -113.20 -40.81
C ALA A 38 72.33 -113.24 -40.61
N CYS A 39 71.85 -113.85 -39.52
CA CYS A 39 70.41 -113.94 -39.22
C CYS A 39 70.08 -113.25 -37.87
N PRO A 40 69.05 -112.39 -37.82
CA PRO A 40 68.67 -111.63 -36.62
C PRO A 40 68.16 -112.51 -35.46
N GLN A 41 68.35 -112.06 -34.22
CA GLN A 41 67.96 -112.75 -32.98
C GLN A 41 66.82 -111.99 -32.24
N PRO A 42 66.05 -112.61 -31.33
CA PRO A 42 65.00 -111.93 -30.54
C PRO A 42 65.55 -111.00 -29.45
N GLY A 43 64.81 -109.91 -29.13
CA GLY A 43 65.06 -108.98 -28.02
C GLY A 43 63.77 -108.43 -27.39
N ALA A 44 63.88 -107.80 -26.22
CA ALA A 44 62.76 -107.27 -25.42
C ALA A 44 62.34 -105.87 -25.90
N CYS A 45 61.02 -105.64 -25.98
CA CYS A 45 60.41 -104.37 -26.35
C CYS A 45 59.52 -103.84 -25.21
N CYS A 46 59.87 -102.69 -24.63
CA CYS A 46 59.10 -102.04 -23.57
C CYS A 46 58.04 -101.09 -24.16
N LEU A 47 56.77 -101.38 -23.90
CA LEU A 47 55.62 -100.57 -24.34
C LEU A 47 55.34 -99.42 -23.37
N ALA A 48 54.60 -98.42 -23.85
CA ALA A 48 54.27 -97.22 -23.08
C ALA A 48 53.37 -97.49 -21.85
N ASP A 49 52.69 -98.63 -21.80
CA ASP A 49 51.87 -99.06 -20.67
C ASP A 49 52.66 -99.86 -19.60
N GLY A 50 53.99 -99.92 -19.71
CA GLY A 50 54.87 -100.66 -18.80
C GLY A 50 54.93 -102.17 -19.07
N SER A 51 54.22 -102.67 -20.08
CA SER A 51 54.31 -104.07 -20.50
C SER A 51 55.52 -104.33 -21.40
N CYS A 52 56.00 -105.59 -21.40
CA CYS A 52 57.13 -106.01 -22.23
C CYS A 52 56.71 -107.12 -23.18
N VAL A 53 57.07 -107.00 -24.47
CA VAL A 53 56.86 -108.03 -25.49
C VAL A 53 58.18 -108.46 -26.14
N GLN A 54 58.31 -109.75 -26.42
CA GLN A 54 59.49 -110.32 -27.09
C GLN A 54 59.36 -110.14 -28.61
N SER A 55 60.37 -109.56 -29.27
CA SER A 55 60.33 -109.21 -30.71
C SER A 55 61.62 -109.59 -31.42
N THR A 56 61.53 -110.05 -32.68
CA THR A 56 62.67 -110.35 -33.56
C THR A 56 62.72 -109.32 -34.70
N GLU A 57 63.81 -108.57 -34.85
CA GLU A 57 63.90 -107.56 -35.90
C GLU A 57 64.15 -108.21 -37.28
N VAL A 58 63.08 -108.55 -38.02
CA VAL A 58 63.11 -108.68 -39.49
C VAL A 58 62.14 -107.67 -40.07
N GLY A 59 62.65 -106.48 -40.41
CA GLY A 59 61.91 -105.42 -41.08
C GLY A 59 61.16 -104.50 -40.11
N GLY A 60 61.82 -103.40 -39.74
CA GLY A 60 61.37 -102.40 -38.77
C GLY A 60 59.85 -102.15 -38.73
N GLY A 61 59.27 -102.43 -37.56
CA GLY A 61 57.88 -102.08 -37.25
C GLY A 61 57.25 -102.78 -36.04
N ASP A 62 57.72 -103.95 -35.61
CA ASP A 62 56.99 -104.75 -34.60
C ASP A 62 57.19 -104.31 -33.14
N CYS A 63 58.20 -103.49 -32.84
CA CYS A 63 58.32 -102.87 -31.52
C CYS A 63 57.60 -101.51 -31.53
N ALA A 64 56.37 -101.47 -30.99
CA ALA A 64 55.61 -100.23 -30.78
C ALA A 64 56.13 -99.39 -29.60
N GLY A 65 57.25 -99.81 -28.99
CA GLY A 65 57.88 -99.18 -27.83
C GLY A 65 59.39 -99.09 -27.96
N THR A 66 60.11 -99.08 -26.84
CA THR A 66 61.59 -98.99 -26.84
C THR A 66 62.20 -100.39 -26.85
N TYR A 67 62.90 -100.72 -27.94
CA TYR A 67 63.64 -101.98 -28.08
C TYR A 67 64.93 -101.93 -27.26
N GLN A 68 65.17 -102.96 -26.44
CA GLN A 68 66.27 -103.00 -25.48
C GLN A 68 67.53 -103.70 -26.02
N GLY A 69 67.51 -104.11 -27.29
CA GLY A 69 68.62 -104.76 -27.99
C GLY A 69 68.45 -106.29 -28.11
N ASP A 70 69.22 -106.90 -29.00
CA ASP A 70 69.19 -108.35 -29.22
C ASP A 70 69.64 -109.13 -27.97
N ASP A 71 69.12 -110.35 -27.80
CA ASP A 71 69.35 -111.24 -26.66
C ASP A 71 68.84 -110.73 -25.28
N THR A 72 67.95 -109.73 -25.28
CA THR A 72 67.25 -109.28 -24.06
C THR A 72 65.89 -109.97 -23.88
N ASP A 73 65.53 -110.38 -22.65
CA ASP A 73 64.29 -111.13 -22.33
C ASP A 73 63.36 -110.30 -21.44
N CYS A 74 62.08 -110.26 -21.79
CA CYS A 74 61.02 -109.66 -20.99
C CYS A 74 60.84 -110.27 -19.59
N GLY A 75 61.32 -111.49 -19.35
CA GLY A 75 61.34 -112.09 -18.01
C GLY A 75 62.30 -111.42 -17.02
N THR A 76 63.25 -110.61 -17.52
CA THR A 76 64.30 -109.96 -16.69
C THR A 76 64.43 -108.45 -16.90
N THR A 77 63.72 -107.91 -17.88
CA THR A 77 63.78 -106.49 -18.26
C THR A 77 62.64 -105.73 -17.57
N ALA A 78 62.97 -104.78 -16.70
CA ALA A 78 61.98 -103.93 -16.02
C ALA A 78 61.68 -102.69 -16.88
N CYS A 79 60.42 -102.55 -17.31
CA CYS A 79 59.94 -101.41 -18.09
C CYS A 79 59.30 -100.37 -17.15
N ASP A 80 60.11 -99.78 -16.27
CA ASP A 80 59.64 -98.84 -15.25
C ASP A 80 59.16 -97.52 -15.88
N GLN A 81 57.94 -97.07 -15.51
CA GLN A 81 57.42 -95.75 -15.88
C GLN A 81 58.01 -94.66 -14.97
N PRO A 82 58.46 -93.51 -15.51
CA PRO A 82 58.94 -92.41 -14.69
C PRO A 82 57.78 -91.73 -13.93
N PRO A 83 57.95 -91.36 -12.65
CA PRO A 83 56.90 -90.66 -11.90
C PRO A 83 56.61 -89.28 -12.49
N GLY A 84 55.37 -88.83 -12.37
CA GLY A 84 54.87 -87.52 -12.80
C GLY A 84 54.11 -86.79 -11.69
N ALA A 85 53.77 -85.52 -11.94
CA ALA A 85 53.06 -84.68 -10.98
C ALA A 85 51.61 -85.11 -10.83
N CYS A 86 51.20 -85.37 -9.59
CA CYS A 86 49.84 -85.67 -9.21
C CYS A 86 49.25 -84.49 -8.42
N CYS A 87 48.30 -83.77 -9.02
CA CYS A 87 47.68 -82.59 -8.43
C CYS A 87 46.38 -82.95 -7.70
N PHE A 88 46.17 -82.41 -6.50
CA PHE A 88 44.93 -82.56 -5.74
C PHE A 88 44.14 -81.25 -5.72
N ASP A 89 42.83 -81.35 -5.48
CA ASP A 89 41.90 -80.21 -5.46
C ASP A 89 42.25 -79.15 -4.39
N ASP A 90 43.05 -79.51 -3.39
CA ASP A 90 43.51 -78.60 -2.32
C ASP A 90 44.81 -77.86 -2.67
N GLY A 91 45.30 -78.00 -3.91
CA GLY A 91 46.54 -77.40 -4.40
C GLY A 91 47.81 -78.15 -4.03
N SER A 92 47.71 -79.27 -3.29
CA SER A 92 48.87 -80.11 -3.00
C SER A 92 49.31 -80.92 -4.23
N CYS A 93 50.61 -81.22 -4.29
CA CYS A 93 51.18 -82.04 -5.36
C CYS A 93 52.16 -83.09 -4.85
N THR A 94 52.08 -84.29 -5.41
CA THR A 94 53.05 -85.38 -5.16
C THR A 94 53.58 -85.97 -6.47
N SER A 95 54.82 -86.43 -6.48
CA SER A 95 55.43 -87.09 -7.64
C SER A 95 55.28 -88.61 -7.53
N VAL A 96 54.33 -89.19 -8.24
CA VAL A 96 53.96 -90.62 -8.17
C VAL A 96 53.69 -91.18 -9.57
N THR A 97 53.35 -92.46 -9.71
CA THR A 97 52.91 -93.02 -10.99
C THR A 97 51.48 -92.59 -11.33
N GLU A 98 51.04 -92.72 -12.58
CA GLU A 98 49.65 -92.44 -12.97
C GLU A 98 48.66 -93.28 -12.14
N GLU A 99 48.94 -94.57 -11.95
CA GLU A 99 48.11 -95.47 -11.16
C GLU A 99 47.98 -95.01 -9.71
N ASP A 100 49.10 -94.67 -9.07
CA ASP A 100 49.10 -94.16 -7.69
C ASP A 100 48.38 -92.81 -7.59
N CYS A 101 48.50 -91.96 -8.61
CA CYS A 101 47.84 -90.66 -8.64
C CYS A 101 46.32 -90.77 -8.71
N VAL A 102 45.82 -91.60 -9.63
CA VAL A 102 44.39 -91.87 -9.79
C VAL A 102 43.85 -92.59 -8.55
N ALA A 103 44.62 -93.52 -7.98
CA ALA A 103 44.24 -94.21 -6.73
C ALA A 103 44.16 -93.26 -5.54
N ALA A 104 45.00 -92.22 -5.50
CA ALA A 104 44.94 -91.17 -4.49
C ALA A 104 43.83 -90.13 -4.75
N GLY A 105 43.14 -90.19 -5.90
CA GLY A 105 42.10 -89.24 -6.28
C GLY A 105 42.63 -87.93 -6.85
N GLY A 106 43.90 -87.87 -7.25
CA GLY A 106 44.51 -86.70 -7.89
C GLY A 106 44.48 -86.76 -9.42
N ALA A 107 44.73 -85.62 -10.05
CA ALA A 107 44.86 -85.46 -11.49
C ALA A 107 46.34 -85.54 -11.92
N PHE A 108 46.69 -86.57 -12.67
CA PHE A 108 48.04 -86.81 -13.16
C PHE A 108 48.37 -85.93 -14.37
N GLN A 109 49.50 -85.21 -14.32
CA GLN A 109 49.89 -84.23 -15.36
C GLN A 109 50.79 -84.83 -16.46
N GLY A 110 51.07 -86.13 -16.40
CA GLY A 110 51.92 -86.85 -17.35
C GLY A 110 53.31 -87.16 -16.80
N ASP A 111 53.96 -88.16 -17.41
CA ASP A 111 55.23 -88.69 -16.94
C ASP A 111 56.38 -87.67 -17.03
N GLY A 112 57.21 -87.61 -15.99
CA GLY A 112 58.36 -86.71 -15.93
C GLY A 112 58.04 -85.24 -15.65
N ILE A 113 56.75 -84.88 -15.50
CA ILE A 113 56.34 -83.53 -15.08
C ILE A 113 56.58 -83.38 -13.57
N ALA A 114 57.35 -82.35 -13.18
CA ALA A 114 57.59 -82.05 -11.77
C ALA A 114 56.45 -81.23 -11.17
N CYS A 115 56.19 -81.38 -9.87
CA CYS A 115 55.16 -80.63 -9.16
C CYS A 115 55.32 -79.10 -9.20
N ALA A 116 56.55 -78.61 -9.37
CA ALA A 116 56.83 -77.18 -9.40
C ALA A 116 56.24 -76.53 -10.67
N GLY A 117 55.17 -75.76 -10.49
CA GLY A 117 54.49 -75.03 -11.56
C GLY A 117 53.56 -75.87 -12.44
N ALA A 118 53.34 -77.14 -12.10
CA ALA A 118 52.43 -78.03 -12.83
C ALA A 118 51.02 -78.09 -12.25
N CYS A 119 50.85 -77.69 -10.97
CA CYS A 119 49.55 -77.68 -10.29
C CYS A 119 49.09 -76.24 -10.02
N PRO A 120 47.82 -75.91 -10.30
CA PRO A 120 47.25 -74.59 -10.02
C PRO A 120 47.41 -74.23 -8.54
N GLN A 121 47.89 -73.03 -8.24
CA GLN A 121 47.98 -72.51 -6.88
C GLN A 121 46.76 -71.62 -6.58
N PRO A 122 46.25 -71.60 -5.34
CA PRO A 122 45.16 -70.70 -4.96
C PRO A 122 45.60 -69.23 -4.98
N GLY A 123 44.71 -68.37 -5.46
CA GLY A 123 44.86 -66.91 -5.48
C GLY A 123 43.62 -66.19 -4.95
N ALA A 124 43.75 -64.90 -4.69
CA ALA A 124 42.69 -64.04 -4.17
C ALA A 124 41.69 -63.68 -5.29
N CYS A 125 40.42 -63.95 -5.04
CA CYS A 125 39.31 -63.56 -5.91
C CYS A 125 38.50 -62.45 -5.24
N CYS A 126 38.51 -61.26 -5.84
CA CYS A 126 37.75 -60.10 -5.36
C CYS A 126 36.36 -60.09 -5.98
N LEU A 127 35.33 -60.25 -5.14
CA LEU A 127 33.92 -60.23 -5.53
C LEU A 127 33.40 -58.79 -5.66
N ALA A 128 32.27 -58.62 -6.35
CA ALA A 128 31.65 -57.32 -6.61
C ALA A 128 31.13 -56.62 -5.33
N ASP A 129 30.96 -57.36 -4.23
CA ASP A 129 30.54 -56.82 -2.93
C ASP A 129 31.73 -56.40 -2.04
N GLY A 130 32.94 -56.36 -2.59
CA GLY A 130 34.17 -56.02 -1.84
C GLY A 130 34.73 -57.17 -0.99
N SER A 131 34.07 -58.32 -0.96
CA SER A 131 34.59 -59.50 -0.26
C SER A 131 35.66 -60.22 -1.07
N CYS A 132 36.58 -60.90 -0.37
CA CYS A 132 37.65 -61.68 -0.97
C CYS A 132 37.52 -63.16 -0.60
N VAL A 133 37.60 -64.04 -1.60
CA VAL A 133 37.64 -65.49 -1.39
C VAL A 133 38.92 -66.08 -1.99
N GLN A 134 39.56 -67.02 -1.29
CA GLN A 134 40.66 -67.80 -1.88
C GLN A 134 40.09 -68.84 -2.83
N SER A 135 40.57 -68.84 -4.08
CA SER A 135 40.12 -69.76 -5.12
C SER A 135 41.33 -70.26 -5.92
N ALA A 136 41.36 -71.56 -6.22
CA ALA A 136 42.35 -72.12 -7.15
C ALA A 136 41.75 -72.13 -8.55
N GLU A 137 42.45 -71.58 -9.54
CA GLU A 137 42.03 -71.70 -10.94
C GLU A 137 42.22 -73.15 -11.42
N VAL A 138 41.27 -74.03 -11.11
CA VAL A 138 41.08 -75.27 -11.87
C VAL A 138 39.84 -75.09 -12.73
N GLY A 139 40.03 -74.53 -13.93
CA GLY A 139 38.99 -74.47 -14.96
C GLY A 139 38.05 -73.27 -14.88
N GLY A 140 38.59 -72.05 -15.04
CA GLY A 140 37.90 -70.91 -15.67
C GLY A 140 36.44 -70.62 -15.25
N GLY A 141 36.10 -70.73 -13.97
CA GLY A 141 34.72 -70.52 -13.52
C GLY A 141 34.48 -70.33 -12.01
N ASP A 142 35.44 -70.60 -11.13
CA ASP A 142 35.20 -70.53 -9.68
C ASP A 142 35.36 -69.12 -9.08
N CYS A 143 36.03 -68.21 -9.77
CA CYS A 143 36.06 -66.81 -9.37
C CYS A 143 34.88 -66.06 -10.01
N ALA A 144 33.84 -65.77 -9.22
CA ALA A 144 32.71 -64.92 -9.62
C ALA A 144 33.06 -63.41 -9.64
N GLY A 145 34.36 -63.09 -9.55
CA GLY A 145 34.89 -61.74 -9.45
C GLY A 145 36.22 -61.60 -10.20
N THR A 146 37.07 -60.67 -9.78
CA THR A 146 38.38 -60.45 -10.40
C THR A 146 39.46 -61.26 -9.67
N TYR A 147 40.05 -62.22 -10.37
CA TYR A 147 41.17 -63.02 -9.86
C TYR A 147 42.47 -62.20 -9.90
N GLN A 148 43.16 -62.12 -8.76
CA GLN A 148 44.35 -61.29 -8.58
C GLN A 148 45.67 -62.01 -8.91
N GLY A 149 45.58 -63.24 -9.41
CA GLY A 149 46.71 -64.09 -9.79
C GLY A 149 47.07 -65.11 -8.71
N ASP A 150 47.83 -66.12 -9.11
CA ASP A 150 48.29 -67.19 -8.22
C ASP A 150 49.16 -66.64 -7.07
N ASP A 151 49.13 -67.32 -5.92
CA ASP A 151 49.87 -66.96 -4.69
C ASP A 151 49.48 -65.60 -4.06
N THR A 152 48.34 -65.02 -4.44
CA THR A 152 47.76 -63.85 -3.75
C THR A 152 46.82 -64.27 -2.61
N ASP A 153 46.89 -63.58 -1.46
CA ASP A 153 46.16 -63.92 -0.22
C ASP A 153 45.14 -62.83 0.15
N CYS A 154 43.87 -63.20 0.30
CA CYS A 154 42.78 -62.34 0.77
C CYS A 154 43.02 -61.60 2.10
N GLY A 155 43.94 -62.05 2.96
CA GLY A 155 44.35 -61.36 4.18
C GLY A 155 45.24 -60.14 3.94
N THR A 156 45.80 -60.01 2.74
CA THR A 156 46.69 -58.90 2.34
C THR A 156 46.24 -58.16 1.09
N THR A 157 45.38 -58.79 0.28
CA THR A 157 44.79 -58.20 -0.92
C THR A 157 43.58 -57.35 -0.54
N ALA A 158 43.69 -56.03 -0.75
CA ALA A 158 42.57 -55.11 -0.58
C ALA A 158 41.68 -55.15 -1.84
N CYS A 159 40.47 -55.71 -1.72
CA CYS A 159 39.47 -55.70 -2.77
C CYS A 159 38.71 -54.37 -2.78
N ASP A 160 39.46 -53.28 -2.88
CA ASP A 160 38.94 -51.91 -2.83
C ASP A 160 37.98 -51.70 -4.01
N GLN A 161 36.70 -51.47 -3.70
CA GLN A 161 35.75 -51.00 -4.70
C GLN A 161 36.16 -49.59 -5.12
N PRO A 162 36.25 -49.28 -6.43
CA PRO A 162 36.56 -47.92 -6.86
C PRO A 162 35.46 -46.98 -6.37
N PRO A 163 35.78 -45.83 -5.73
CA PRO A 163 34.76 -44.87 -5.38
C PRO A 163 34.06 -44.36 -6.66
N GLY A 164 32.75 -44.17 -6.56
CA GLY A 164 31.91 -43.62 -7.61
C GLY A 164 31.14 -42.39 -7.13
N ALA A 165 30.52 -41.67 -8.05
CA ALA A 165 29.74 -40.48 -7.75
C ALA A 165 28.46 -40.84 -6.99
N CYS A 166 28.32 -40.25 -5.82
CA CYS A 166 27.11 -40.33 -5.01
C CYS A 166 26.36 -39.00 -5.09
N CYS A 167 25.21 -39.01 -5.75
CA CYS A 167 24.39 -37.83 -5.98
C CYS A 167 23.30 -37.68 -4.92
N PHE A 168 23.13 -36.49 -4.39
CA PHE A 168 22.06 -36.17 -3.45
C PHE A 168 20.99 -35.28 -4.11
N ASP A 169 19.78 -35.28 -3.55
CA ASP A 169 18.64 -34.50 -4.08
C ASP A 169 18.90 -32.98 -4.05
N ASP A 170 19.84 -32.51 -3.23
CA ASP A 170 20.25 -31.10 -3.16
C ASP A 170 21.30 -30.70 -4.21
N GLY A 171 21.68 -31.63 -5.08
CA GLY A 171 22.69 -31.43 -6.12
C GLY A 171 24.13 -31.62 -5.66
N SER A 172 24.37 -31.87 -4.37
CA SER A 172 25.71 -32.20 -3.89
C SER A 172 26.17 -33.57 -4.40
N CYS A 173 27.48 -33.71 -4.58
CA CYS A 173 28.09 -34.97 -4.99
C CYS A 173 29.33 -35.28 -4.15
N THR A 174 29.48 -36.55 -3.76
CA THR A 174 30.68 -37.07 -3.12
C THR A 174 31.17 -38.33 -3.81
N SER A 175 32.49 -38.55 -3.86
CA SER A 175 33.07 -39.78 -4.41
C SER A 175 33.30 -40.78 -3.28
N VAL A 176 32.40 -41.75 -3.15
CA VAL A 176 32.37 -42.75 -2.06
C VAL A 176 32.04 -44.14 -2.62
N THR A 177 32.01 -45.17 -1.80
CA THR A 177 31.57 -46.52 -2.23
C THR A 177 30.05 -46.57 -2.41
N GLU A 178 29.52 -47.58 -3.11
CA GLU A 178 28.07 -47.78 -3.24
C GLU A 178 27.40 -47.90 -1.86
N GLU A 179 28.00 -48.66 -0.94
CA GLU A 179 27.48 -48.84 0.42
C GLU A 179 27.40 -47.51 1.18
N ASP A 180 28.47 -46.73 1.16
CA ASP A 180 28.51 -45.42 1.81
C ASP A 180 27.51 -44.44 1.15
N CYS A 181 27.31 -44.54 -0.16
CA CYS A 181 26.37 -43.70 -0.88
C CYS A 181 24.92 -43.98 -0.50
N VAL A 182 24.53 -45.26 -0.53
CA VAL A 182 23.18 -45.69 -0.13
C VAL A 182 22.95 -45.41 1.35
N ALA A 183 23.96 -45.59 2.21
CA ALA A 183 23.87 -45.28 3.63
C ALA A 183 23.71 -43.76 3.90
N ALA A 184 24.31 -42.92 3.06
CA ALA A 184 24.12 -41.47 3.10
C ALA A 184 22.79 -41.01 2.49
N GLY A 185 22.02 -41.92 1.88
CA GLY A 185 20.74 -41.61 1.22
C GLY A 185 20.90 -41.01 -0.18
N GLY A 186 22.07 -41.15 -0.81
CA GLY A 186 22.32 -40.69 -2.17
C GLY A 186 22.13 -41.79 -3.23
N ALA A 187 22.07 -41.36 -4.49
CA ALA A 187 22.00 -42.23 -5.67
C ALA A 187 23.40 -42.44 -6.27
N PHE A 188 23.89 -43.69 -6.21
CA PHE A 188 25.21 -44.07 -6.73
C PHE A 188 25.18 -44.21 -8.25
N GLN A 189 26.13 -43.59 -8.96
CA GLN A 189 26.18 -43.57 -10.43
C GLN A 189 27.05 -44.69 -11.04
N GLY A 190 27.66 -45.53 -10.21
CA GLY A 190 28.53 -46.63 -10.63
C GLY A 190 30.01 -46.36 -10.37
N ASP A 191 30.80 -47.43 -10.30
CA ASP A 191 32.22 -47.38 -9.94
C ASP A 191 33.05 -46.59 -10.95
N GLY A 192 33.95 -45.74 -10.44
CA GLY A 192 34.86 -44.94 -11.27
C GLY A 192 34.21 -43.78 -12.03
N ILE A 193 32.89 -43.57 -11.87
CA ILE A 193 32.20 -42.37 -12.33
C ILE A 193 32.52 -41.24 -11.34
N ASP A 194 33.09 -40.15 -11.83
CA ASP A 194 33.39 -38.99 -10.98
C ASP A 194 32.18 -38.04 -10.85
N CYS A 195 32.24 -37.12 -9.89
CA CYS A 195 31.18 -36.15 -9.66
C CYS A 195 31.03 -35.11 -10.79
N ALA A 196 31.97 -35.04 -11.75
CA ALA A 196 31.95 -34.04 -12.81
C ALA A 196 30.97 -34.47 -13.92
N GLY A 197 29.75 -33.95 -13.84
CA GLY A 197 28.71 -34.15 -14.86
C GLY A 197 27.91 -35.44 -14.73
N ALA A 198 28.15 -36.25 -13.70
CA ALA A 198 27.35 -37.44 -13.38
C ALA A 198 26.10 -37.12 -12.53
N CYS A 199 26.16 -36.04 -11.73
CA CYS A 199 25.03 -35.61 -10.90
C CYS A 199 24.33 -34.40 -11.50
N PRO A 200 22.98 -34.37 -11.54
CA PRO A 200 22.23 -33.20 -11.97
C PRO A 200 22.64 -32.01 -11.10
N GLN A 201 23.24 -30.97 -11.70
CA GLN A 201 23.60 -29.78 -10.95
C GLN A 201 22.39 -28.85 -10.86
N PRO A 202 22.18 -28.17 -9.72
CA PRO A 202 21.11 -27.21 -9.59
C PRO A 202 21.45 -25.95 -10.41
N GLY A 203 20.49 -25.51 -11.21
CA GLY A 203 20.51 -24.28 -11.98
C GLY A 203 19.33 -23.37 -11.63
N ALA A 204 19.42 -22.11 -12.03
CA ALA A 204 18.37 -21.14 -11.88
C ALA A 204 17.20 -21.45 -12.84
N CYS A 205 16.00 -21.57 -12.27
CA CYS A 205 14.75 -21.66 -12.98
C CYS A 205 13.97 -20.35 -12.83
N CYS A 206 13.75 -19.64 -13.94
CA CYS A 206 12.91 -18.45 -13.97
C CYS A 206 11.44 -18.82 -14.15
N LEU A 207 10.64 -18.61 -13.12
CA LEU A 207 9.20 -18.84 -13.16
C LEU A 207 8.48 -17.70 -13.92
N ALA A 208 7.24 -17.97 -14.35
CA ALA A 208 6.44 -17.01 -15.11
C ALA A 208 6.11 -15.72 -14.32
N ASP A 209 6.13 -15.78 -12.99
CA ASP A 209 5.96 -14.65 -12.06
C ASP A 209 7.28 -13.91 -11.75
N GLY A 210 8.38 -14.31 -12.40
CA GLY A 210 9.66 -13.60 -12.34
C GLY A 210 10.44 -13.93 -11.08
N SER A 211 9.90 -14.80 -10.24
CA SER A 211 10.66 -15.43 -9.17
C SER A 211 11.66 -16.44 -9.76
N CYS A 212 12.75 -16.65 -9.02
CA CYS A 212 13.77 -17.63 -9.37
C CYS A 212 13.87 -18.68 -8.28
N VAL A 213 13.87 -19.94 -8.68
CA VAL A 213 14.11 -21.10 -7.81
C VAL A 213 15.31 -21.89 -8.34
N LEU A 214 16.07 -22.53 -7.45
CA LEU A 214 17.06 -23.52 -7.87
C LEU A 214 16.33 -24.83 -8.18
N SER A 215 16.59 -25.41 -9.35
CA SER A 215 16.02 -26.68 -9.82
C SER A 215 17.10 -27.46 -10.55
N THR A 216 16.97 -28.77 -10.68
CA THR A 216 17.85 -29.59 -11.55
C THR A 216 17.20 -29.81 -12.92
N GLU A 217 17.99 -30.04 -13.98
CA GLU A 217 17.48 -30.36 -15.34
C GLU A 217 16.66 -31.66 -15.36
N VAL A 218 16.97 -32.60 -14.45
CA VAL A 218 16.27 -33.88 -14.31
C VAL A 218 14.97 -33.70 -13.52
N GLY A 219 13.95 -33.20 -14.21
CA GLY A 219 12.60 -33.18 -13.69
C GLY A 219 11.78 -32.05 -14.28
N GLY A 220 11.13 -32.29 -15.42
CA GLY A 220 10.07 -31.44 -15.99
C GLY A 220 8.81 -31.28 -15.11
N ALA A 221 8.95 -31.42 -13.79
CA ALA A 221 7.93 -31.20 -12.76
C ALA A 221 8.29 -30.10 -11.75
N ASP A 222 9.59 -29.76 -11.56
CA ASP A 222 10.01 -28.81 -10.52
C ASP A 222 10.32 -27.40 -11.05
N CYS A 223 10.71 -27.27 -12.32
CA CYS A 223 10.81 -25.98 -12.99
C CYS A 223 9.58 -25.72 -13.86
N ALA A 224 8.58 -25.01 -13.30
CA ALA A 224 7.40 -24.53 -14.04
C ALA A 224 7.71 -23.29 -14.94
N GLY A 225 8.98 -23.13 -15.32
CA GLY A 225 9.53 -21.92 -15.92
C GLY A 225 10.64 -22.22 -16.92
N THR A 226 11.50 -21.23 -17.18
CA THR A 226 12.66 -21.38 -18.08
C THR A 226 13.92 -21.68 -17.27
N TYR A 227 14.47 -22.87 -17.46
CA TYR A 227 15.74 -23.28 -16.88
C TYR A 227 16.92 -22.60 -17.59
N GLN A 228 17.84 -22.01 -16.83
CA GLN A 228 18.96 -21.23 -17.37
C GLN A 228 20.26 -22.05 -17.53
N GLY A 229 20.18 -23.35 -17.27
CA GLY A 229 21.31 -24.27 -17.34
C GLY A 229 21.92 -24.55 -15.96
N ASP A 230 22.64 -25.66 -15.89
CA ASP A 230 23.38 -26.11 -14.72
C ASP A 230 24.40 -25.05 -14.24
N ASP A 231 24.69 -25.05 -12.93
CA ASP A 231 25.60 -24.12 -12.26
C ASP A 231 25.21 -22.62 -12.32
N THR A 232 23.99 -22.30 -12.78
CA THR A 232 23.45 -20.93 -12.72
C THR A 232 22.79 -20.66 -11.37
N THR A 233 23.03 -19.49 -10.78
CA THR A 233 22.43 -19.10 -9.49
C THR A 233 21.34 -18.06 -9.69
N CYS A 234 20.31 -18.08 -8.83
CA CYS A 234 19.25 -17.07 -8.87
C CYS A 234 19.73 -15.64 -8.62
N GLY A 235 20.89 -15.45 -7.98
CA GLY A 235 21.50 -14.13 -7.83
C GLY A 235 22.20 -13.61 -9.10
N GLY A 236 22.53 -14.49 -10.04
CA GLY A 236 23.23 -14.15 -11.29
C GLY A 236 22.33 -14.10 -12.53
N VAL A 237 21.08 -14.53 -12.40
CA VAL A 237 20.09 -14.58 -13.49
C VAL A 237 19.05 -13.48 -13.30
N SER A 238 18.83 -12.68 -14.34
CA SER A 238 17.64 -11.84 -14.43
C SER A 238 16.48 -12.68 -14.95
N CYS A 239 15.41 -12.79 -14.15
CA CYS A 239 14.13 -13.35 -14.58
C CYS A 239 13.17 -12.19 -14.92
N PRO A 240 13.29 -11.60 -16.13
CA PRO A 240 12.46 -10.47 -16.50
C PRO A 240 10.99 -10.90 -16.54
N GLN A 241 10.15 -10.14 -15.84
CA GLN A 241 8.71 -10.26 -15.97
C GLN A 241 8.26 -9.77 -17.35
N PRO A 242 7.33 -10.47 -18.02
CA PRO A 242 6.72 -9.93 -19.22
C PRO A 242 6.03 -8.61 -18.86
N THR A 243 6.29 -7.58 -19.65
CA THR A 243 5.60 -6.30 -19.55
C THR A 243 4.53 -6.22 -20.63
N GLY A 244 3.52 -5.41 -20.35
CA GLY A 244 2.42 -5.09 -21.25
C GLY A 244 2.02 -3.63 -21.06
N ALA A 245 1.23 -3.10 -21.98
CA ALA A 245 0.69 -1.75 -21.89
C ALA A 245 -0.27 -1.66 -20.70
N CYS A 246 0.00 -0.71 -19.82
CA CYS A 246 -0.85 -0.36 -18.69
C CYS A 246 -1.50 0.99 -18.95
N CYS A 247 -2.83 1.01 -19.10
CA CYS A 247 -3.61 2.22 -19.32
C CYS A 247 -4.14 2.79 -18.00
N PHE A 248 -3.82 4.04 -17.69
CA PHE A 248 -4.34 4.72 -16.51
C PHE A 248 -5.56 5.58 -16.83
N ALA A 249 -6.28 5.98 -15.78
CA ALA A 249 -7.52 6.75 -15.89
C ALA A 249 -7.32 8.16 -16.49
N ASP A 250 -6.11 8.71 -16.39
CA ASP A 250 -5.74 9.99 -17.00
C ASP A 250 -5.35 9.87 -18.48
N GLY A 251 -5.52 8.69 -19.08
CA GLY A 251 -5.17 8.41 -20.47
C GLY A 251 -3.67 8.14 -20.69
N SER A 252 -2.84 8.21 -19.63
CA SER A 252 -1.43 7.87 -19.72
C SER A 252 -1.24 6.36 -19.89
N CYS A 253 -0.14 5.99 -20.55
CA CYS A 253 0.24 4.60 -20.78
C CYS A 253 1.69 4.37 -20.38
N SER A 254 1.95 3.27 -19.67
CA SER A 254 3.32 2.78 -19.44
C SER A 254 3.43 1.27 -19.61
N ASP A 255 4.55 0.79 -20.14
CA ASP A 255 4.83 -0.65 -20.27
C ASP A 255 5.27 -1.18 -18.89
N LEU A 256 4.37 -1.85 -18.18
CA LEU A 256 4.56 -2.35 -16.81
C LEU A 256 4.30 -3.85 -16.74
N THR A 257 4.68 -4.49 -15.64
CA THR A 257 4.21 -5.84 -15.31
C THR A 257 2.74 -5.77 -14.89
N ALA A 258 2.02 -6.89 -14.97
CA ALA A 258 0.62 -6.96 -14.54
C ALA A 258 0.42 -6.47 -13.10
N ASP A 259 1.29 -6.88 -12.17
CA ASP A 259 1.23 -6.48 -10.76
C ASP A 259 1.49 -4.98 -10.56
N ASN A 260 2.51 -4.43 -11.23
CA ASN A 260 2.80 -2.99 -11.14
C ASN A 260 1.68 -2.15 -11.76
N CYS A 261 1.05 -2.65 -12.82
CA CYS A 261 -0.12 -2.01 -13.43
C CYS A 261 -1.31 -1.99 -12.47
N ALA A 262 -1.62 -3.13 -11.83
CA ALA A 262 -2.67 -3.24 -10.84
C ALA A 262 -2.40 -2.38 -9.59
N ALA A 263 -1.15 -2.33 -9.13
CA ALA A 263 -0.73 -1.48 -8.01
C ALA A 263 -0.91 0.02 -8.32
N GLY A 264 -0.75 0.42 -9.58
CA GLY A 264 -1.04 1.77 -10.06
C GLY A 264 -2.51 2.02 -10.42
N ALA A 265 -3.41 1.08 -10.12
CA ALA A 265 -4.83 1.12 -10.51
C ALA A 265 -5.07 1.30 -12.03
N GLY A 266 -4.12 0.84 -12.85
CA GLY A 266 -4.24 0.85 -14.31
C GLY A 266 -4.90 -0.42 -14.86
N ALA A 267 -5.42 -0.34 -16.08
CA ALA A 267 -5.95 -1.46 -16.84
C ALA A 267 -4.84 -2.09 -17.69
N TYR A 268 -4.45 -3.32 -17.34
CA TYR A 268 -3.44 -4.08 -18.07
C TYR A 268 -4.04 -4.74 -19.32
N THR A 269 -3.44 -4.53 -20.48
CA THR A 269 -3.98 -5.05 -21.75
C THR A 269 -3.43 -6.42 -22.16
N GLY A 270 -2.46 -6.95 -21.40
CA GLY A 270 -1.90 -8.28 -21.56
C GLY A 270 -0.42 -8.26 -21.93
N ASP A 271 0.27 -9.38 -21.71
CA ASP A 271 1.70 -9.52 -21.93
C ASP A 271 2.10 -9.30 -23.40
N GLY A 272 3.20 -8.59 -23.62
CA GLY A 272 3.74 -8.32 -24.96
C GLY A 272 3.00 -7.23 -25.75
N THR A 273 1.95 -6.65 -25.19
CA THR A 273 1.38 -5.39 -25.69
C THR A 273 2.32 -4.22 -25.35
N THR A 274 2.27 -3.14 -26.14
CA THR A 274 3.08 -1.95 -25.87
C THR A 274 2.23 -0.69 -25.94
N CYS A 275 2.61 0.33 -25.19
CA CYS A 275 1.95 1.63 -25.21
C CYS A 275 2.02 2.34 -26.56
N ALA A 276 3.00 1.97 -27.41
CA ALA A 276 3.08 2.50 -28.77
C ALA A 276 2.00 1.92 -29.71
N ALA A 277 1.53 0.70 -29.44
CA ALA A 277 0.52 0.01 -30.24
C ALA A 277 -0.87 -0.01 -29.59
N THR A 278 -0.95 0.32 -28.30
CA THR A 278 -2.19 0.32 -27.51
C THR A 278 -2.76 1.73 -27.43
N MET A 279 -3.99 1.93 -27.89
CA MET A 279 -4.70 3.19 -27.70
C MET A 279 -5.41 3.16 -26.34
N CYS A 280 -4.82 3.80 -25.34
CA CYS A 280 -5.48 3.92 -24.04
C CYS A 280 -6.67 4.88 -24.13
N PRO A 281 -7.80 4.54 -23.47
CA PRO A 281 -8.95 5.44 -23.40
C PRO A 281 -8.50 6.79 -22.85
N GLN A 282 -8.74 7.84 -23.63
CA GLN A 282 -8.46 9.20 -23.18
C GLN A 282 -9.60 9.67 -22.27
N PRO A 283 -9.32 10.48 -21.25
CA PRO A 283 -10.38 11.04 -20.42
C PRO A 283 -11.30 11.90 -21.29
N THR A 284 -12.60 11.78 -21.03
CA THR A 284 -13.64 12.55 -21.71
C THR A 284 -14.27 13.55 -20.77
N GLY A 285 -14.81 14.62 -21.35
CA GLY A 285 -15.50 15.68 -20.65
C GLY A 285 -16.38 16.48 -21.60
N ALA A 286 -17.11 17.43 -21.03
CA ALA A 286 -18.09 18.23 -21.73
C ALA A 286 -17.38 19.24 -22.64
N CYS A 287 -17.70 19.17 -23.92
CA CYS A 287 -17.27 20.15 -24.91
C CYS A 287 -18.41 21.11 -25.23
N CYS A 288 -18.21 22.39 -24.90
CA CYS A 288 -19.18 23.44 -25.16
C CYS A 288 -18.93 24.11 -26.49
N LEU A 289 -19.84 23.88 -27.44
CA LEU A 289 -19.78 24.46 -28.77
C LEU A 289 -20.35 25.89 -28.78
N ALA A 290 -19.97 26.67 -29.78
CA ALA A 290 -20.35 28.09 -29.88
C ALA A 290 -21.87 28.33 -30.02
N ASP A 291 -22.64 27.30 -30.42
CA ASP A 291 -24.10 27.35 -30.51
C ASP A 291 -24.81 26.97 -29.18
N GLY A 292 -24.05 26.73 -28.12
CA GLY A 292 -24.55 26.34 -26.80
C GLY A 292 -24.88 24.85 -26.68
N SER A 293 -24.60 24.04 -27.71
CA SER A 293 -24.71 22.59 -27.60
C SER A 293 -23.51 21.99 -26.84
N CYS A 294 -23.76 20.86 -26.18
CA CYS A 294 -22.77 20.11 -25.43
C CYS A 294 -22.58 18.72 -26.03
N VAL A 295 -21.34 18.32 -26.27
CA VAL A 295 -20.98 16.94 -26.64
C VAL A 295 -19.89 16.41 -25.70
N ASP A 296 -20.00 15.15 -25.26
CA ASP A 296 -18.95 14.51 -24.48
C ASP A 296 -17.84 14.04 -25.43
N GLY A 297 -16.60 14.45 -25.17
CA GLY A 297 -15.44 14.15 -26.02
C GLY A 297 -14.12 14.32 -25.29
N THR A 298 -13.00 14.09 -25.95
CA THR A 298 -11.68 14.40 -25.38
C THR A 298 -11.38 15.90 -25.51
N GLY A 299 -10.43 16.42 -24.74
CA GLY A 299 -10.00 17.82 -24.86
C GLY A 299 -9.54 18.20 -26.28
N ASP A 300 -8.80 17.30 -26.95
CA ASP A 300 -8.33 17.50 -28.32
C ASP A 300 -9.49 17.52 -29.33
N ASP A 301 -10.42 16.56 -29.24
CA ASP A 301 -11.61 16.51 -30.10
C ASP A 301 -12.48 17.76 -29.90
N CYS A 302 -12.56 18.25 -28.66
CA CYS A 302 -13.29 19.47 -28.35
C CYS A 302 -12.66 20.71 -29.00
N LEU A 303 -11.33 20.82 -28.96
CA LEU A 303 -10.59 21.90 -29.61
C LEU A 303 -10.76 21.83 -31.14
N ASP A 304 -10.70 20.63 -31.72
CA ASP A 304 -10.88 20.42 -33.16
C ASP A 304 -12.29 20.80 -33.64
N HIS A 305 -13.30 20.63 -32.80
CA HIS A 305 -14.67 21.09 -33.04
C HIS A 305 -14.88 22.60 -32.74
N GLY A 306 -13.84 23.32 -32.32
CA GLY A 306 -13.90 24.74 -31.99
C GLY A 306 -14.70 25.06 -30.73
N GLY A 307 -14.85 24.08 -29.83
CA GLY A 307 -15.52 24.22 -28.54
C GLY A 307 -14.58 24.57 -27.39
N VAL A 308 -15.18 24.83 -26.23
CA VAL A 308 -14.48 25.04 -24.95
C VAL A 308 -14.66 23.81 -24.09
N TYR A 309 -13.55 23.12 -23.79
CA TYR A 309 -13.54 21.93 -22.96
C TYR A 309 -13.66 22.30 -21.47
N GLN A 310 -14.63 21.71 -20.77
CA GLN A 310 -14.92 22.04 -19.36
C GLN A 310 -14.07 21.26 -18.34
N GLY A 311 -13.24 20.34 -18.82
CA GLY A 311 -12.38 19.48 -17.99
C GLY A 311 -12.86 18.03 -17.94
N ASP A 312 -11.95 17.15 -17.52
CA ASP A 312 -12.19 15.71 -17.49
C ASP A 312 -13.27 15.33 -16.46
N GLY A 313 -14.19 14.46 -16.84
CA GLY A 313 -15.27 13.97 -15.97
C GLY A 313 -16.45 14.92 -15.78
N ILE A 314 -16.44 16.12 -16.39
CA ILE A 314 -17.63 16.97 -16.49
C ILE A 314 -18.48 16.44 -17.63
N GLU A 315 -19.71 15.99 -17.36
CA GLU A 315 -20.58 15.39 -18.39
C GLU A 315 -21.60 16.40 -18.92
N CYS A 316 -21.98 16.28 -20.19
CA CYS A 316 -22.99 17.15 -20.80
C CYS A 316 -24.38 17.07 -20.15
N VAL A 317 -24.66 16.00 -19.41
CA VAL A 317 -25.93 15.82 -18.68
C VAL A 317 -26.17 16.89 -17.61
N THR A 318 -25.11 17.56 -17.13
CA THR A 318 -25.22 18.63 -16.13
C THR A 318 -25.45 20.01 -16.74
N ASP A 319 -25.70 20.09 -18.06
CA ASP A 319 -25.86 21.33 -18.84
C ASP A 319 -24.75 22.39 -18.60
N PRO A 320 -23.46 22.02 -18.64
CA PRO A 320 -22.35 22.93 -18.33
C PRO A 320 -22.08 23.98 -19.42
N CYS A 321 -22.78 23.89 -20.56
CA CYS A 321 -22.56 24.73 -21.74
C CYS A 321 -23.61 25.82 -21.94
N ARG A 322 -24.68 25.79 -21.14
CA ARG A 322 -25.42 27.03 -20.90
C ARG A 322 -24.56 27.94 -20.05
N PRO A 323 -24.58 29.25 -20.29
CA PRO A 323 -23.93 30.16 -19.38
C PRO A 323 -24.57 29.95 -18.01
N LEU A 324 -23.76 29.51 -17.06
CA LEU A 324 -24.20 29.26 -15.70
C LEU A 324 -24.78 30.57 -15.17
N THR A 325 -26.03 30.48 -14.72
CA THR A 325 -26.73 31.61 -14.12
C THR A 325 -26.75 31.47 -12.62
N GLY A 326 -26.79 32.61 -11.96
CA GLY A 326 -26.79 32.76 -10.53
C GLY A 326 -27.59 34.00 -10.13
N ALA A 327 -27.87 34.13 -8.85
CA ALA A 327 -28.47 35.31 -8.27
C ALA A 327 -27.53 36.51 -8.42
N CYS A 328 -28.10 37.61 -8.90
CA CYS A 328 -27.48 38.92 -9.00
C CYS A 328 -28.16 39.86 -8.01
N CYS A 329 -27.38 40.40 -7.07
CA CYS A 329 -27.85 41.27 -6.01
C CYS A 329 -27.55 42.73 -6.31
N PHE A 330 -28.58 43.54 -6.39
CA PHE A 330 -28.46 44.98 -6.65
C PHE A 330 -28.53 45.78 -5.35
N ALA A 331 -28.04 47.03 -5.40
CA ALA A 331 -27.96 47.90 -4.23
C ALA A 331 -29.33 48.21 -3.59
N ASP A 332 -30.42 48.14 -4.35
CA ASP A 332 -31.79 48.31 -3.86
C ASP A 332 -32.37 47.03 -3.21
N GLY A 333 -31.56 45.98 -3.05
CA GLY A 333 -31.96 44.69 -2.52
C GLY A 333 -32.72 43.81 -3.52
N SER A 334 -32.89 44.25 -4.78
CA SER A 334 -33.50 43.42 -5.81
C SER A 334 -32.59 42.26 -6.20
N CYS A 335 -33.21 41.14 -6.61
CA CYS A 335 -32.52 39.93 -7.05
C CYS A 335 -33.01 39.51 -8.43
N SER A 336 -32.09 39.27 -9.36
CA SER A 336 -32.38 38.63 -10.65
C SER A 336 -31.50 37.41 -10.87
N VAL A 337 -31.93 36.44 -11.69
CA VAL A 337 -31.08 35.31 -12.08
C VAL A 337 -30.53 35.58 -13.47
N GLY A 338 -29.21 35.60 -13.62
CA GLY A 338 -28.52 35.90 -14.87
C GLY A 338 -27.08 35.40 -14.84
N THR A 339 -26.33 35.65 -15.91
CA THR A 339 -24.89 35.33 -15.97
C THR A 339 -24.05 36.33 -15.16
N ALA A 340 -22.82 35.97 -14.83
CA ALA A 340 -21.89 36.90 -14.17
C ALA A 340 -21.70 38.23 -14.94
N ASP A 341 -21.64 38.17 -16.27
CA ASP A 341 -21.50 39.35 -17.14
C ASP A 341 -22.78 40.20 -17.17
N GLU A 342 -23.95 39.57 -17.26
CA GLU A 342 -25.24 40.28 -17.18
C GLU A 342 -25.41 40.96 -15.81
N CYS A 343 -24.94 40.32 -14.75
CA CYS A 343 -24.98 40.87 -13.41
C CYS A 343 -24.07 42.09 -13.26
N ALA A 344 -22.82 41.99 -13.74
CA ALA A 344 -21.88 43.09 -13.75
C ALA A 344 -22.37 44.25 -14.64
N ALA A 345 -22.96 43.96 -15.80
CA ALA A 345 -23.54 44.96 -16.69
C ALA A 345 -24.76 45.68 -16.07
N GLY A 346 -25.52 44.99 -15.23
CA GLY A 346 -26.61 45.56 -14.44
C GLY A 346 -26.16 46.31 -13.18
N GLY A 347 -24.87 46.28 -12.84
CA GLY A 347 -24.33 46.91 -11.63
C GLY A 347 -24.61 46.15 -10.33
N GLY A 348 -24.91 44.85 -10.40
CA GLY A 348 -25.12 43.99 -9.23
C GLY A 348 -23.91 43.13 -8.86
N SER A 349 -23.95 42.52 -7.67
CA SER A 349 -23.00 41.50 -7.23
C SER A 349 -23.49 40.10 -7.59
N TYR A 350 -22.61 39.29 -8.19
CA TYR A 350 -22.94 37.92 -8.59
C TYR A 350 -22.65 36.95 -7.44
N GLU A 351 -23.66 36.21 -6.99
CA GLU A 351 -23.56 35.32 -5.81
C GLU A 351 -23.03 33.91 -6.16
N GLY A 352 -22.69 33.68 -7.43
CA GLY A 352 -22.12 32.44 -7.93
C GLY A 352 -23.14 31.53 -8.64
N ASP A 353 -22.62 30.60 -9.42
CA ASP A 353 -23.40 29.72 -10.27
C ASP A 353 -24.35 28.81 -9.48
N GLY A 354 -25.60 28.66 -9.96
CA GLY A 354 -26.61 27.81 -9.33
C GLY A 354 -27.30 28.43 -8.11
N THR A 355 -26.94 29.65 -7.71
CA THR A 355 -27.70 30.41 -6.70
C THR A 355 -29.02 30.91 -7.28
N SER A 356 -30.05 31.06 -6.43
CA SER A 356 -31.40 31.45 -6.85
C SER A 356 -31.88 32.66 -6.06
N CYS A 357 -32.88 33.39 -6.59
CA CYS A 357 -33.51 34.52 -5.89
C CYS A 357 -34.64 34.11 -4.93
N SER A 358 -34.81 32.81 -4.64
CA SER A 358 -35.88 32.32 -3.78
C SER A 358 -35.41 31.11 -2.95
N PRO A 359 -35.08 31.28 -1.66
CA PRO A 359 -35.08 32.55 -0.91
C PRO A 359 -34.02 33.53 -1.42
N SER A 360 -34.28 34.85 -1.34
CA SER A 360 -33.34 35.86 -1.84
C SER A 360 -32.05 35.84 -0.99
N PRO A 361 -30.87 35.68 -1.61
CA PRO A 361 -29.59 35.78 -0.92
C PRO A 361 -29.14 37.23 -0.74
N CYS A 362 -29.83 38.18 -1.38
CA CYS A 362 -29.39 39.56 -1.43
C CYS A 362 -29.63 40.28 -0.10
N PRO A 363 -28.65 41.08 0.36
CA PRO A 363 -28.83 41.87 1.56
C PRO A 363 -29.98 42.87 1.36
N PRO A 364 -30.84 43.07 2.37
CA PRO A 364 -31.84 44.13 2.33
C PRO A 364 -31.18 45.50 2.17
N PRO A 365 -31.86 46.48 1.54
CA PRO A 365 -31.32 47.82 1.39
C PRO A 365 -31.08 48.46 2.77
N LEU A 366 -29.98 49.19 2.89
CA LEU A 366 -29.68 50.01 4.06
C LEU A 366 -30.25 51.42 3.86
N GLY A 367 -30.58 52.07 4.97
CA GLY A 367 -30.98 53.47 5.04
C GLY A 367 -30.51 54.11 6.33
N ALA A 368 -30.63 55.43 6.41
CA ALA A 368 -30.26 56.21 7.58
C ALA A 368 -31.17 55.87 8.77
N CYS A 369 -30.57 55.38 9.84
CA CYS A 369 -31.23 55.17 11.12
C CYS A 369 -30.83 56.28 12.09
N CYS A 370 -31.77 57.15 12.44
CA CYS A 370 -31.55 58.26 13.37
C CYS A 370 -31.91 57.89 14.81
N PHE A 371 -31.07 58.28 15.75
CA PHE A 371 -31.32 58.15 17.18
C PHE A 371 -31.50 59.51 17.85
N ASP A 372 -32.13 59.54 19.03
CA ASP A 372 -32.49 60.76 19.77
C ASP A 372 -31.27 61.60 20.21
N ASP A 373 -30.07 61.00 20.25
CA ASP A 373 -28.81 61.68 20.53
C ASP A 373 -28.18 62.34 19.28
N GLY A 374 -28.89 62.30 18.15
CA GLY A 374 -28.47 62.85 16.87
C GLY A 374 -27.49 61.95 16.11
N THR A 375 -27.17 60.77 16.63
CA THR A 375 -26.35 59.81 15.88
C THR A 375 -27.15 59.21 14.73
N CYS A 376 -26.46 58.97 13.62
CA CYS A 376 -27.01 58.28 12.48
C CYS A 376 -26.14 57.07 12.14
N THR A 377 -26.76 55.90 11.98
CA THR A 377 -26.08 54.70 11.47
C THR A 377 -26.81 54.12 10.27
N PRO A 378 -26.11 53.69 9.21
CA PRO A 378 -26.73 52.91 8.14
C PRO A 378 -27.20 51.56 8.69
N ASP A 379 -28.49 51.28 8.63
CA ASP A 379 -29.09 50.01 9.05
C ASP A 379 -30.27 49.64 8.13
N THR A 380 -30.80 48.44 8.26
CA THR A 380 -32.05 48.00 7.64
C THR A 380 -33.25 48.59 8.38
N LEU A 381 -34.44 48.63 7.76
CA LEU A 381 -35.68 49.05 8.42
C LEU A 381 -35.93 48.26 9.73
N ASP A 382 -35.80 46.94 9.70
CA ASP A 382 -36.03 46.08 10.87
C ASP A 382 -34.94 46.27 11.93
N GLY A 383 -33.68 46.42 11.53
CA GLY A 383 -32.56 46.70 12.43
C GLY A 383 -32.72 48.04 13.13
N CYS A 384 -33.07 49.08 12.37
CA CYS A 384 -33.28 50.42 12.89
C CYS A 384 -34.43 50.48 13.90
N ASN A 385 -35.59 49.93 13.53
CA ASN A 385 -36.75 49.85 14.44
C ASN A 385 -36.44 48.99 15.68
N GLY A 386 -35.68 47.90 15.52
CA GLY A 386 -35.24 47.03 16.61
C GLY A 386 -34.26 47.70 17.57
N ALA A 387 -33.44 48.62 17.08
CA ALA A 387 -32.52 49.43 17.87
C ALA A 387 -33.20 50.65 18.52
N GLY A 388 -34.49 50.88 18.27
CA GLY A 388 -35.24 52.03 18.76
C GLY A 388 -34.95 53.34 18.02
N GLY A 389 -34.31 53.27 16.85
CA GLY A 389 -34.09 54.42 15.98
C GLY A 389 -35.25 54.66 15.00
N ASN A 390 -35.25 55.85 14.39
CA ASN A 390 -36.22 56.24 13.38
C ASN A 390 -35.62 56.11 11.96
N TYR A 391 -36.16 55.17 11.18
CA TYR A 391 -35.68 54.85 9.83
C TYR A 391 -36.18 55.86 8.80
N GLN A 392 -35.25 56.47 8.07
CA GLN A 392 -35.55 57.61 7.19
C GLN A 392 -35.87 57.19 5.75
N GLY A 393 -35.83 55.89 5.44
CA GLY A 393 -36.12 55.31 4.13
C GLY A 393 -34.91 54.62 3.50
N ASP A 394 -35.18 53.74 2.52
CA ASP A 394 -34.14 52.98 1.83
C ASP A 394 -33.23 53.89 1.01
N LEU A 395 -31.92 53.59 1.04
CA LEU A 395 -30.86 54.30 0.31
C LEU A 395 -30.72 55.79 0.71
N VAL A 396 -31.29 56.18 1.84
CA VAL A 396 -31.05 57.49 2.45
C VAL A 396 -29.71 57.43 3.20
N ASP A 397 -28.75 58.27 2.85
CA ASP A 397 -27.44 58.31 3.50
C ASP A 397 -27.50 59.15 4.79
N CYS A 398 -26.79 58.69 5.83
CA CYS A 398 -26.65 59.42 7.08
C CYS A 398 -26.00 60.80 6.95
N PHE A 399 -25.25 61.06 5.87
CA PHE A 399 -24.71 62.38 5.57
C PHE A 399 -25.75 63.37 5.05
N ASP A 400 -26.80 62.88 4.40
CA ASP A 400 -27.84 63.70 3.78
C ASP A 400 -29.04 63.95 4.70
N VAL A 401 -29.07 63.27 5.87
CA VAL A 401 -30.09 63.45 6.89
C VAL A 401 -29.55 64.22 8.07
N THR A 402 -30.32 65.20 8.53
CA THR A 402 -30.13 65.80 9.84
C THR A 402 -30.98 65.02 10.84
N CYS A 403 -30.34 64.18 11.67
CA CYS A 403 -31.05 63.49 12.72
C CYS A 403 -31.45 64.50 13.80
N PRO A 404 -32.75 64.60 14.15
CA PRO A 404 -33.19 65.49 15.20
C PRO A 404 -32.53 65.07 16.52
N VAL A 405 -31.93 66.03 17.21
CA VAL A 405 -31.54 65.86 18.61
C VAL A 405 -32.66 66.40 19.47
N SER A 406 -32.91 65.77 20.61
CA SER A 406 -33.82 66.35 21.60
C SER A 406 -33.21 67.62 22.21
N GLY A 407 -34.07 68.59 22.48
CA GLY A 407 -33.75 69.82 23.21
C GLY A 407 -34.89 70.16 24.17
N GLY A 408 -34.61 71.03 25.12
CA GLY A 408 -35.57 71.48 26.10
C GLY A 408 -36.68 72.27 25.44
N CYS A 409 -37.91 71.82 25.64
CA CYS A 409 -39.12 72.49 25.22
C CYS A 409 -39.76 73.16 26.44
N CYS A 410 -39.66 74.50 26.51
CA CYS A 410 -40.20 75.27 27.63
C CYS A 410 -41.66 75.68 27.38
N PHE A 411 -42.51 75.51 28.38
CA PHE A 411 -43.88 76.00 28.37
C PHE A 411 -44.04 77.24 29.25
N ASP A 412 -45.11 78.01 29.01
CA ASP A 412 -45.38 79.28 29.70
C ASP A 412 -45.61 79.11 31.22
N ASP A 413 -45.95 77.91 31.68
CA ASP A 413 -46.11 77.56 33.10
C ASP A 413 -44.79 77.21 33.80
N GLY A 414 -43.66 77.32 33.09
CA GLY A 414 -42.33 76.97 33.58
C GLY A 414 -41.99 75.48 33.49
N SER A 415 -42.90 74.63 33.00
CA SER A 415 -42.60 73.23 32.76
C SER A 415 -41.67 73.06 31.55
N CYS A 416 -40.91 71.96 31.55
CA CYS A 416 -39.98 71.62 30.49
C CYS A 416 -40.05 70.13 30.16
N VAL A 417 -40.05 69.79 28.88
CA VAL A 417 -39.87 68.42 28.39
C VAL A 417 -38.76 68.38 27.34
N ASP A 418 -37.94 67.34 27.34
CA ASP A 418 -36.97 67.12 26.25
C ASP A 418 -37.72 66.53 25.06
N ASP A 419 -37.77 67.25 23.96
CA ASP A 419 -38.49 66.87 22.74
C ASP A 419 -37.72 67.36 21.51
N ASP A 420 -38.07 66.89 20.32
CA ASP A 420 -37.50 67.42 19.07
C ASP A 420 -38.13 68.79 18.69
N PRO A 421 -37.56 69.55 17.75
CA PRO A 421 -38.08 70.87 17.37
C PRO A 421 -39.54 70.87 16.89
N ASP A 422 -39.95 69.83 16.14
CA ASP A 422 -41.31 69.71 15.61
C ASP A 422 -42.29 69.26 16.70
N GLY A 423 -41.87 68.30 17.55
CA GLY A 423 -42.59 67.88 18.74
C GLY A 423 -42.86 69.04 19.71
N CYS A 424 -41.84 69.85 19.98
CA CYS A 424 -41.94 71.02 20.83
C CYS A 424 -42.90 72.09 20.26
N ALA A 425 -42.79 72.36 18.96
CA ALA A 425 -43.69 73.29 18.28
C ALA A 425 -45.14 72.78 18.28
N ALA A 426 -45.36 71.48 18.09
CA ALA A 426 -46.68 70.85 18.15
C ALA A 426 -47.29 70.89 19.56
N ALA A 427 -46.46 70.78 20.60
CA ALA A 427 -46.87 70.91 22.00
C ALA A 427 -47.15 72.37 22.41
N GLY A 428 -46.82 73.34 21.57
CA GLY A 428 -47.00 74.77 21.85
C GLY A 428 -45.94 75.37 22.76
N GLY A 429 -44.80 74.67 22.94
CA GLY A 429 -43.67 75.16 23.74
C GLY A 429 -42.62 75.91 22.90
N ALA A 430 -41.73 76.61 23.59
CA ALA A 430 -40.59 77.31 23.02
C ALA A 430 -39.35 76.41 23.07
N TYR A 431 -38.90 75.94 21.91
CA TYR A 431 -37.71 75.10 21.77
C TYR A 431 -36.43 75.90 22.04
N GLN A 432 -35.57 75.38 22.91
CA GLN A 432 -34.39 76.10 23.41
C GLN A 432 -33.11 75.81 22.61
N GLY A 433 -33.22 74.96 21.59
CA GLY A 433 -32.14 74.60 20.69
C GLY A 433 -31.61 73.19 20.93
N ASP A 434 -30.94 72.68 19.91
CA ASP A 434 -30.40 71.34 19.83
C ASP A 434 -29.39 71.05 20.95
N GLY A 435 -29.65 69.99 21.73
CA GLY A 435 -28.80 69.58 22.86
C GLY A 435 -28.87 70.47 24.10
N VAL A 436 -29.77 71.46 24.11
CA VAL A 436 -30.05 72.32 25.28
C VAL A 436 -31.20 71.70 26.08
N THR A 437 -30.91 70.63 26.80
CA THR A 437 -31.90 69.83 27.55
C THR A 437 -32.49 70.55 28.77
N CYS A 438 -33.62 70.07 29.28
CA CYS A 438 -34.36 70.65 30.39
C CYS A 438 -33.59 70.77 31.71
N ASP A 439 -32.53 69.99 31.91
CA ASP A 439 -31.61 70.11 33.05
C ASP A 439 -30.64 71.30 32.94
N ARG A 440 -30.53 71.91 31.75
CA ARG A 440 -29.58 72.99 31.43
C ARG A 440 -30.25 74.31 31.05
N VAL A 441 -31.54 74.28 30.76
CA VAL A 441 -32.32 75.50 30.48
C VAL A 441 -33.18 75.89 31.66
N THR A 442 -33.32 77.20 31.87
CA THR A 442 -34.27 77.76 32.83
C THR A 442 -35.46 78.26 32.04
N CYS A 443 -36.59 77.57 32.16
CA CYS A 443 -37.81 77.98 31.48
C CYS A 443 -38.44 79.20 32.15
N PRO A 444 -39.19 80.03 31.40
CA PRO A 444 -39.85 81.20 31.97
C PRO A 444 -40.86 80.75 33.01
N THR A 445 -40.72 81.20 34.25
CA THR A 445 -41.78 81.06 35.25
C THR A 445 -42.73 82.25 35.13
N PRO A 446 -44.03 82.07 35.37
CA PRO A 446 -44.95 83.19 35.44
C PRO A 446 -44.46 84.19 36.50
N VAL A 447 -44.52 85.48 36.15
CA VAL A 447 -44.15 86.59 37.02
C VAL A 447 -45.38 87.42 37.35
N GLY A 448 -45.35 88.08 38.51
CA GLY A 448 -46.46 88.87 39.01
C GLY A 448 -46.00 90.00 39.92
N ALA A 449 -46.91 90.88 40.31
CA ALA A 449 -46.66 91.95 41.24
C ALA A 449 -46.30 91.38 42.61
N CYS A 450 -45.16 91.83 43.11
CA CYS A 450 -44.65 91.55 44.43
C CYS A 450 -44.63 92.85 45.23
N CYS A 451 -45.50 92.97 46.23
CA CYS A 451 -45.59 94.15 47.08
C CYS A 451 -44.69 93.98 48.31
N PHE A 452 -43.88 94.99 48.60
CA PHE A 452 -43.00 95.03 49.76
C PHE A 452 -43.59 95.92 50.87
N ASP A 453 -43.18 95.67 52.12
CA ASP A 453 -43.65 96.43 53.30
C ASP A 453 -43.35 97.94 53.23
N ASP A 454 -42.43 98.37 52.37
CA ASP A 454 -42.09 99.78 52.15
C ASP A 454 -42.96 100.47 51.07
N GLY A 455 -43.97 99.77 50.56
CA GLY A 455 -44.88 100.24 49.50
C GLY A 455 -44.30 100.12 48.10
N SER A 456 -43.08 99.60 47.93
CA SER A 456 -42.53 99.33 46.60
C SER A 456 -43.14 98.07 45.98
N CYS A 457 -43.18 98.04 44.65
CA CYS A 457 -43.66 96.90 43.88
C CYS A 457 -42.64 96.50 42.81
N GLY A 458 -42.34 95.21 42.73
CA GLY A 458 -41.55 94.60 41.65
C GLY A 458 -42.35 93.53 40.92
N VAL A 459 -42.13 93.35 39.62
CA VAL A 459 -42.65 92.18 38.89
C VAL A 459 -41.61 91.07 39.01
N LEU A 460 -41.88 90.09 39.87
CA LEU A 460 -40.98 88.99 40.24
C LEU A 460 -41.73 87.65 40.12
N ASP A 461 -41.02 86.54 40.03
CA ASP A 461 -41.64 85.22 40.19
C ASP A 461 -42.01 84.95 41.67
N PRO A 462 -42.86 83.97 41.97
CA PRO A 462 -43.33 83.69 43.33
C PRO A 462 -42.21 83.39 44.34
N ASP A 463 -41.16 82.68 43.93
CA ASP A 463 -40.05 82.28 44.80
C ASP A 463 -39.13 83.46 45.09
N THR A 464 -38.82 84.27 44.08
CA THR A 464 -38.04 85.50 44.27
C THR A 464 -38.83 86.52 45.09
N CYS A 465 -40.15 86.62 44.88
CA CYS A 465 -41.01 87.52 45.65
C CYS A 465 -41.02 87.17 47.14
N THR A 466 -41.31 85.91 47.46
CA THR A 466 -41.33 85.43 48.85
C THR A 466 -39.93 85.43 49.47
N GLY A 467 -38.89 85.11 48.68
CA GLY A 467 -37.48 85.18 49.10
C GLY A 467 -37.02 86.60 49.44
N ALA A 468 -37.60 87.62 48.80
CA ALA A 468 -37.38 89.02 49.11
C ALA A 468 -38.34 89.56 50.20
N ALA A 469 -39.07 88.68 50.89
CA ALA A 469 -40.07 89.00 51.91
C ALA A 469 -41.22 89.90 51.42
N GLY A 470 -41.52 89.87 50.12
CA GLY A 470 -42.70 90.52 49.56
C GLY A 470 -43.93 89.60 49.55
N VAL A 471 -45.10 90.20 49.37
CA VAL A 471 -46.38 89.51 49.18
C VAL A 471 -46.68 89.42 47.68
N TYR A 472 -46.73 88.19 47.17
CA TYR A 472 -47.03 87.91 45.76
C TYR A 472 -48.52 88.02 45.49
N GLN A 473 -48.91 88.83 44.51
CA GLN A 473 -50.32 89.13 44.20
C GLN A 473 -50.93 88.16 43.18
N GLY A 474 -50.18 87.18 42.69
CA GLY A 474 -50.60 86.20 41.69
C GLY A 474 -49.97 86.46 40.32
N ASP A 475 -50.02 85.45 39.46
CA ASP A 475 -49.42 85.48 38.12
C ASP A 475 -50.05 86.55 37.23
N ASP A 476 -49.24 87.15 36.35
CA ASP A 476 -49.60 88.22 35.41
C ASP A 476 -50.15 89.51 36.05
N THR A 477 -50.06 89.65 37.38
CA THR A 477 -50.35 90.92 38.05
C THR A 477 -49.22 91.92 37.79
N THR A 478 -49.56 93.21 37.68
CA THR A 478 -48.59 94.26 37.33
C THR A 478 -48.49 95.31 38.44
N CYS A 479 -47.33 95.95 38.56
CA CYS A 479 -47.08 97.03 39.51
C CYS A 479 -47.68 98.39 39.09
N GLY A 480 -48.78 98.38 38.34
CA GLY A 480 -49.38 99.57 37.73
C GLY A 480 -50.88 99.64 37.99
N GLY A 481 -51.27 99.97 39.22
CA GLY A 481 -52.69 100.16 39.53
C GLY A 481 -53.09 100.24 41.01
N GLY A 482 -52.28 100.83 41.89
CA GLY A 482 -52.67 101.09 43.30
C GLY A 482 -52.92 99.84 44.16
N THR A 483 -52.53 98.65 43.70
CA THR A 483 -52.82 97.37 44.37
C THR A 483 -51.80 96.99 45.45
N CYS A 484 -50.88 97.89 45.81
CA CYS A 484 -50.03 97.76 46.99
C CYS A 484 -50.38 98.79 48.09
N ASP A 485 -51.41 99.62 47.88
CA ASP A 485 -51.84 100.65 48.83
C ASP A 485 -52.93 100.11 49.79
N GLU A 486 -52.88 100.55 51.05
CA GLU A 486 -53.79 100.17 52.13
C GLU A 486 -55.26 100.48 51.74
N PRO A 487 -56.22 99.56 51.87
CA PRO A 487 -57.58 99.76 51.37
C PRO A 487 -58.23 101.01 51.98
N CYS A 488 -58.55 101.97 51.11
CA CYS A 488 -59.21 103.23 51.46
C CYS A 488 -60.71 102.98 51.67
N LEU A 489 -61.07 102.46 52.85
CA LEU A 489 -62.42 102.01 53.18
C LEU A 489 -63.55 103.05 52.94
N GLY A 490 -63.23 104.34 52.86
CA GLY A 490 -64.20 105.41 52.63
C GLY A 490 -64.50 105.73 51.16
N ASP A 491 -63.76 105.18 50.19
CA ASP A 491 -63.98 105.38 48.76
C ASP A 491 -64.91 104.29 48.24
N LEU A 492 -66.20 104.62 48.12
CA LEU A 492 -67.27 103.69 47.80
C LEU A 492 -67.60 103.67 46.32
N ASP A 493 -67.09 104.63 45.54
CA ASP A 493 -67.26 104.70 44.10
C ASP A 493 -65.98 104.40 43.30
N ASP A 494 -64.92 103.95 44.00
CA ASP A 494 -63.60 103.59 43.47
C ASP A 494 -62.95 104.73 42.67
N SER A 495 -63.17 105.98 43.10
CA SER A 495 -62.66 107.17 42.40
C SER A 495 -61.21 107.51 42.75
N GLY A 496 -60.69 106.96 43.84
CA GLY A 496 -59.39 107.29 44.43
C GLY A 496 -59.44 108.46 45.42
N ASP A 497 -60.62 109.00 45.75
CA ASP A 497 -60.79 110.01 46.78
C ASP A 497 -62.09 109.85 47.58
N VAL A 498 -61.99 109.92 48.91
CA VAL A 498 -63.16 109.96 49.80
C VAL A 498 -63.75 111.35 49.80
N GLY A 499 -64.86 111.51 49.09
CA GLY A 499 -65.45 112.79 48.79
C GLY A 499 -66.95 112.88 49.05
N ILE A 500 -67.55 113.87 48.41
CA ILE A 500 -68.98 114.13 48.55
C ILE A 500 -69.84 113.02 47.94
N VAL A 501 -69.31 112.30 46.94
CA VAL A 501 -70.05 111.21 46.28
C VAL A 501 -70.17 110.03 47.23
N ASP A 502 -69.10 109.65 47.92
CA ASP A 502 -69.10 108.60 48.93
C ASP A 502 -69.99 108.96 50.12
N LEU A 503 -69.93 110.22 50.56
CA LEU A 503 -70.81 110.70 51.61
C LEU A 503 -72.28 110.56 51.22
N LEU A 504 -72.63 110.86 49.97
CA LEU A 504 -73.99 110.68 49.49
C LEU A 504 -74.36 109.20 49.42
N THR A 505 -73.42 108.31 49.08
CA THR A 505 -73.62 106.87 49.14
C THR A 505 -73.99 106.42 50.55
N VAL A 506 -73.22 106.82 51.58
CA VAL A 506 -73.54 106.52 52.99
C VAL A 506 -74.88 107.11 53.43
N LEU A 507 -75.15 108.39 53.12
CA LEU A 507 -76.40 109.03 53.51
C LEU A 507 -77.62 108.44 52.79
N SER A 508 -77.46 107.91 51.57
CA SER A 508 -78.54 107.30 50.80
C SER A 508 -78.90 105.89 51.27
N ALA A 509 -77.96 105.19 51.90
CA ALA A 509 -78.12 103.84 52.40
C ALA A 509 -78.49 103.76 53.90
N TRP A 510 -78.77 104.91 54.54
CA TRP A 510 -78.96 105.04 55.98
C TRP A 510 -80.00 104.07 56.57
N GLY A 511 -79.58 103.28 57.56
CA GLY A 511 -80.37 102.26 58.25
C GLY A 511 -79.77 100.85 58.15
N PRO A 512 -80.50 99.83 58.64
CA PRO A 512 -79.97 98.48 58.76
C PRO A 512 -79.71 97.85 57.40
N CYS A 513 -78.56 97.19 57.29
CA CYS A 513 -78.25 96.40 56.11
C CYS A 513 -79.22 95.22 56.00
N LYS A 514 -79.64 94.93 54.76
CA LYS A 514 -80.48 93.75 54.50
C LYS A 514 -79.62 92.49 54.50
N GLU A 515 -80.05 91.51 55.26
CA GLU A 515 -79.40 90.21 55.31
C GLU A 515 -79.34 89.57 53.92
N GLY A 516 -78.13 89.29 53.44
CA GLY A 516 -77.88 88.65 52.14
C GLY A 516 -77.75 89.58 50.94
N GLU A 517 -77.86 90.91 51.11
CA GLU A 517 -77.52 91.89 50.06
C GLU A 517 -76.20 92.60 50.40
N PRO A 518 -75.37 92.96 49.39
CA PRO A 518 -74.19 93.77 49.63
C PRO A 518 -74.60 95.11 50.25
N CYS A 519 -73.90 95.51 51.31
CA CYS A 519 -74.13 96.79 52.00
C CYS A 519 -72.82 97.60 52.00
N PRO A 520 -72.36 98.13 50.84
CA PRO A 520 -71.04 98.75 50.74
C PRO A 520 -70.87 99.98 51.64
N ALA A 521 -71.97 100.63 51.99
CA ALA A 521 -71.98 101.79 52.88
C ALA A 521 -71.82 101.46 54.38
N ASP A 522 -71.83 100.18 54.76
CA ASP A 522 -71.50 99.71 56.11
C ASP A 522 -69.99 99.49 56.21
N ILE A 523 -69.27 100.60 56.33
CA ILE A 523 -67.82 100.67 56.28
C ILE A 523 -67.21 100.25 57.61
N ASP A 524 -67.92 100.42 58.73
CA ASP A 524 -67.46 99.97 60.05
C ASP A 524 -67.82 98.51 60.38
N GLY A 525 -68.59 97.86 59.51
CA GLY A 525 -68.97 96.45 59.58
C GLY A 525 -69.97 96.13 60.70
N SER A 526 -70.76 97.13 61.11
CA SER A 526 -71.76 97.00 62.19
C SER A 526 -73.11 96.43 61.73
N LEU A 527 -73.28 96.20 60.42
CA LEU A 527 -74.53 95.79 59.76
C LEU A 527 -75.65 96.85 59.83
N ASP A 528 -75.31 98.10 60.11
CA ASP A 528 -76.23 99.25 60.14
C ASP A 528 -75.52 100.49 59.61
N VAL A 529 -75.95 100.98 58.45
CA VAL A 529 -75.39 102.21 57.86
C VAL A 529 -75.86 103.41 58.66
N GLY A 530 -74.95 104.00 59.44
CA GLY A 530 -75.32 105.03 60.39
C GLY A 530 -74.21 106.01 60.68
N PHE A 531 -74.23 106.51 61.92
CA PHE A 531 -73.28 107.52 62.35
C PHE A 531 -71.85 106.95 62.48
N GLY A 532 -71.70 105.65 62.69
CA GLY A 532 -70.41 104.97 62.74
C GLY A 532 -69.69 105.03 61.38
N ASP A 533 -70.38 104.62 60.32
CA ASP A 533 -69.88 104.67 58.94
C ASP A 533 -69.60 106.09 58.49
N LEU A 534 -70.48 107.03 58.86
CA LEU A 534 -70.27 108.44 58.57
C LEU A 534 -68.96 108.97 59.20
N LEU A 535 -68.61 108.53 60.42
CA LEU A 535 -67.36 108.92 61.05
C LEU A 535 -66.15 108.29 60.37
N VAL A 536 -66.24 107.01 59.97
CA VAL A 536 -65.16 106.34 59.22
C VAL A 536 -64.91 107.06 57.90
N LEU A 537 -65.97 107.35 57.14
CA LEU A 537 -65.89 108.09 55.88
C LEU A 537 -65.30 109.49 56.09
N LEU A 538 -65.81 110.26 57.06
CA LEU A 538 -65.29 111.61 57.32
C LEU A 538 -63.84 111.60 57.84
N SER A 539 -63.39 110.53 58.50
CA SER A 539 -62.01 110.40 58.96
C SER A 539 -61.02 110.20 57.81
N ALA A 540 -61.50 109.66 56.68
CA ALA A 540 -60.73 109.40 55.48
C ALA A 540 -60.89 110.49 54.40
N TRP A 541 -61.59 111.60 54.69
CA TRP A 541 -61.94 112.62 53.69
C TRP A 541 -60.73 113.21 52.95
N GLY A 542 -60.73 113.09 51.62
CA GLY A 542 -59.66 113.54 50.74
C GLY A 542 -59.15 112.42 49.83
N LEU A 543 -58.04 112.67 49.15
CA LEU A 543 -57.38 111.68 48.30
C LEU A 543 -56.96 110.46 49.14
N CYS A 544 -57.21 109.26 48.62
CA CYS A 544 -56.73 108.03 49.23
C CYS A 544 -55.19 107.99 49.21
N PRO A 545 -54.53 107.50 50.28
CA PRO A 545 -53.07 107.50 50.43
C PRO A 545 -52.33 106.70 49.36
#